data_AF-A0A662JHF2-F1
#
_entry.id   AF-A0A662JHF2-F1
#
_cell.length_a   1.000
_cell.length_b   1.000
_cell.length_c   1.000
_cell.angle_alpha   90.00
_cell.angle_beta   90.00
_cell.angle_gamma   90.00
#
_symmetry.space_group_name_H-M   'P 1'
#
loop_
_entity.id
_entity.type
_entity.pdbx_description
1 polymer ?
#
loop_
_entity_poly.entity_id
_entity_poly.type
_entity_poly.pdbx_seq_one_letter_code
_entity_poly.pdbx_strand_id
1 'polypeptide(L)'
;MPELEINILESEIEQRKERWQQRDHFGKPDRVPVLAGIGTRYWLPIIGLSFLEYFSSPRVMFKAQLKAMKWLFEHLRDDRFQFAVFPDFQNVREASGLGCKVVFREGFPWIEKPIIKDESDIIRIKKADMTRQGLTAKMIYFYREMKRMAKG
;
A
#
# COMPACT_ATOMS: atom_id res chain seq x y z
N MET A 1 -20.32 2.61 6.22
CA MET A 1 -19.26 1.57 6.35
C MET A 1 -19.56 0.57 7.46
N PRO A 2 -19.17 -0.73 7.38
CA PRO A 2 -19.18 -1.60 8.56
C PRO A 2 -18.22 -1.05 9.61
N GLU A 3 -18.63 -1.04 10.87
CA GLU A 3 -17.76 -0.67 12.00
C GLU A 3 -16.55 -1.60 12.04
N LEU A 4 -15.34 -1.00 12.11
CA LEU A 4 -14.10 -1.74 12.26
C LEU A 4 -13.67 -1.62 13.72
N GLU A 5 -13.99 -2.65 14.50
CA GLU A 5 -13.50 -2.78 15.88
C GLU A 5 -12.03 -3.18 15.86
N ILE A 6 -11.21 -2.57 16.73
CA ILE A 6 -9.78 -2.87 16.86
C ILE A 6 -9.46 -3.00 18.35
N ASN A 7 -8.76 -4.06 18.72
CA ASN A 7 -8.44 -4.38 20.11
C ASN A 7 -7.17 -3.64 20.57
N ILE A 8 -7.25 -2.32 20.69
CA ILE A 8 -6.18 -1.47 21.24
C ILE A 8 -6.77 -0.36 22.10
N LEU A 9 -6.08 -0.01 23.18
CA LEU A 9 -6.48 1.09 24.06
C LEU A 9 -6.23 2.44 23.37
N GLU A 10 -7.18 3.36 23.48
CA GLU A 10 -7.05 4.73 22.94
C GLU A 10 -5.83 5.45 23.53
N SER A 11 -5.55 5.26 24.82
CA SER A 11 -4.36 5.81 25.49
C SER A 11 -3.06 5.33 24.87
N GLU A 12 -3.01 4.10 24.36
CA GLU A 12 -1.85 3.57 23.66
C GLU A 12 -1.67 4.25 22.29
N ILE A 13 -2.77 4.51 21.57
CA ILE A 13 -2.73 5.26 20.30
C ILE A 13 -2.21 6.68 20.53
N GLU A 14 -2.72 7.38 21.54
CA GLU A 14 -2.30 8.76 21.83
C GLU A 14 -0.82 8.82 22.28
N GLN A 15 -0.34 7.85 23.06
CA GLN A 15 1.10 7.75 23.37
C GLN A 15 1.96 7.55 22.11
N ARG A 16 1.52 6.70 21.18
CA ARG A 16 2.22 6.49 19.91
C ARG A 16 2.28 7.78 19.09
N LYS A 17 1.17 8.51 19.02
CA LYS A 17 1.06 9.82 18.35
C LYS A 17 1.96 10.87 18.98
N GLU A 18 1.97 10.98 20.31
CA GLU A 18 2.84 11.91 21.04
C GLU A 18 4.32 11.65 20.71
N ARG A 19 4.75 10.38 20.66
CA ARG A 19 6.14 10.06 20.28
C ARG A 19 6.52 10.56 18.89
N TRP A 20 5.62 10.39 17.91
CA TRP A 20 5.85 10.93 16.57
C TRP A 20 5.87 12.46 16.57
N GLN A 21 4.96 13.10 17.29
CA GLN A 21 4.92 14.56 17.39
C GLN A 21 6.19 15.12 18.04
N GLN A 22 6.66 14.53 19.14
CA GLN A 22 7.94 14.90 19.76
C GLN A 22 9.09 14.72 18.77
N ARG A 23 9.17 13.58 18.06
CA ARG A 23 10.19 13.35 17.03
C ARG A 23 10.15 14.42 15.93
N ASP A 24 8.96 14.71 15.41
CA ASP A 24 8.77 15.65 14.29
C ASP A 24 9.15 17.09 14.67
N HIS A 25 9.09 17.45 15.95
CA HIS A 25 9.49 18.75 16.49
C HIS A 25 10.89 18.73 17.14
N PHE A 26 11.71 17.71 16.87
CA PHE A 26 13.05 17.54 17.47
C PHE A 26 13.06 17.53 19.01
N GLY A 27 11.95 17.13 19.61
CA GLY A 27 11.80 16.90 21.05
C GLY A 27 12.46 15.61 21.53
N LYS A 28 12.16 15.24 22.77
CA LYS A 28 12.70 14.04 23.44
C LYS A 28 11.56 13.09 23.79
N PRO A 29 11.15 12.19 22.88
CA PRO A 29 10.15 11.18 23.22
C PRO A 29 10.69 10.24 24.32
N ASP A 30 9.78 9.55 25.02
CA ASP A 30 10.09 8.52 26.02
C ASP A 30 10.99 7.41 25.47
N ARG A 31 10.86 7.10 24.18
CA ARG A 31 11.77 6.28 23.38
C ARG A 31 11.70 6.64 21.89
N VAL A 32 12.64 6.13 21.11
CA VAL A 32 12.63 6.28 19.65
C VAL A 32 11.34 5.66 19.07
N PRO A 33 10.57 6.40 18.26
CA PRO A 33 9.42 5.83 17.57
C PRO A 33 9.88 4.86 16.47
N VAL A 34 9.26 3.69 16.40
CA VAL A 34 9.55 2.61 15.47
C VAL A 34 8.31 2.31 14.65
N LEU A 35 8.47 2.23 13.32
CA LEU A 35 7.42 1.77 12.41
C LEU A 35 7.91 0.52 11.69
N ALA A 36 7.26 -0.61 11.90
CA ALA A 36 7.61 -1.83 11.19
C ALA A 36 7.13 -1.72 9.74
N GLY A 37 8.04 -1.91 8.79
CA GLY A 37 7.78 -1.88 7.34
C GLY A 37 7.06 -3.11 6.80
N ILE A 38 5.97 -3.54 7.46
CA ILE A 38 5.21 -4.74 7.09
C ILE A 38 4.29 -4.43 5.91
N GLY A 39 4.73 -4.85 4.72
CA GLY A 39 4.03 -4.59 3.47
C GLY A 39 3.05 -5.67 3.04
N THR A 40 2.38 -5.40 1.93
CA THR A 40 1.33 -6.21 1.29
C THR A 40 1.71 -7.67 1.10
N ARG A 41 2.98 -7.95 0.81
CA ARG A 41 3.48 -9.33 0.65
C ARG A 41 3.35 -10.17 1.92
N TYR A 42 3.45 -9.55 3.10
CA TYR A 42 3.40 -10.25 4.38
C TYR A 42 1.96 -10.47 4.85
N TRP A 43 1.13 -9.43 4.81
CA TRP A 43 -0.22 -9.51 5.38
C TRP A 43 -1.27 -10.10 4.43
N LEU A 44 -1.05 -10.15 3.10
CA LEU A 44 -2.01 -10.75 2.17
C LEU A 44 -2.30 -12.24 2.48
N PRO A 45 -1.30 -13.11 2.68
CA PRO A 45 -1.53 -14.48 3.11
C PRO A 45 -2.27 -14.58 4.45
N ILE A 46 -1.97 -13.69 5.40
CA ILE A 46 -2.61 -13.67 6.73
C ILE A 46 -4.11 -13.43 6.62
N ILE A 47 -4.54 -12.57 5.69
CA ILE A 47 -5.96 -12.27 5.47
C ILE A 47 -6.61 -13.15 4.39
N GLY A 48 -5.89 -14.16 3.90
CA GLY A 48 -6.38 -15.15 2.93
C GLY A 48 -6.61 -14.61 1.52
N LEU A 49 -5.78 -13.68 1.04
CA LEU A 49 -5.88 -13.12 -0.31
C LEU A 49 -4.58 -13.29 -1.11
N SER A 50 -4.73 -13.49 -2.41
CA SER A 50 -3.65 -13.40 -3.39
C SER A 50 -3.46 -11.96 -3.90
N PHE A 51 -2.32 -11.69 -4.54
CA PHE A 51 -2.11 -10.40 -5.22
C PHE A 51 -3.06 -10.18 -6.40
N LEU A 52 -3.46 -11.25 -7.09
CA LEU A 52 -4.40 -11.17 -8.21
C LEU A 52 -5.77 -10.67 -7.72
N GLU A 53 -6.26 -11.24 -6.63
CA GLU A 53 -7.49 -10.79 -5.99
C GLU A 53 -7.35 -9.37 -5.46
N TYR A 54 -6.24 -9.07 -4.77
CA TYR A 54 -5.99 -7.74 -4.22
C TYR A 54 -5.97 -6.63 -5.28
N PHE A 55 -5.40 -6.89 -6.46
CA PHE A 55 -5.35 -5.91 -7.57
C PHE A 55 -6.61 -5.89 -8.44
N SER A 56 -7.55 -6.81 -8.22
CA SER A 56 -8.74 -6.98 -9.08
C SER A 56 -9.66 -5.75 -9.11
N SER A 57 -9.81 -5.07 -7.97
CA SER A 57 -10.73 -3.93 -7.86
C SER A 57 -10.38 -3.02 -6.67
N PRO A 58 -10.76 -1.74 -6.71
CA PRO A 58 -10.57 -0.82 -5.59
C PRO A 58 -11.32 -1.27 -4.33
N ARG A 59 -12.48 -1.93 -4.48
CA ARG A 59 -13.25 -2.45 -3.34
C ARG A 59 -12.52 -3.55 -2.60
N VAL A 60 -11.95 -4.51 -3.33
CA VAL A 60 -11.16 -5.59 -2.71
C VAL A 60 -9.92 -5.01 -2.04
N MET A 61 -9.20 -4.13 -2.73
CA MET A 61 -8.01 -3.45 -2.19
C MET A 61 -8.32 -2.69 -0.90
N PHE A 62 -9.38 -1.88 -0.90
CA PHE A 62 -9.81 -1.12 0.28
C PHE A 62 -10.12 -2.01 1.48
N LYS A 63 -10.95 -3.04 1.29
CA LYS A 63 -11.32 -3.97 2.37
C LYS A 63 -10.10 -4.75 2.87
N ALA A 64 -9.20 -5.15 1.98
CA ALA A 64 -7.98 -5.86 2.34
C ALA A 64 -7.06 -4.98 3.21
N GLN A 65 -6.86 -3.71 2.86
CA GLN A 65 -6.04 -2.79 3.65
C GLN A 65 -6.66 -2.50 5.02
N LEU A 66 -7.99 -2.39 5.15
CA LEU A 66 -8.65 -2.25 6.45
C LEU A 66 -8.43 -3.47 7.35
N LYS A 67 -8.60 -4.69 6.80
CA LYS A 67 -8.31 -5.94 7.52
C LYS A 67 -6.84 -6.03 7.94
N ALA A 68 -5.94 -5.66 7.03
CA ALA A 68 -4.51 -5.62 7.31
C ALA A 68 -4.18 -4.63 8.42
N MET A 69 -4.73 -3.41 8.38
CA MET A 69 -4.51 -2.41 9.43
C MET A 69 -5.02 -2.89 10.78
N LYS A 70 -6.22 -3.48 10.86
CA LYS A 70 -6.70 -4.12 12.10
C LYS A 70 -5.68 -5.14 12.62
N TRP A 71 -5.23 -6.07 11.76
CA TRP A 71 -4.24 -7.07 12.15
C TRP A 71 -2.93 -6.43 12.63
N LEU A 72 -2.41 -5.41 11.93
CA LEU A 72 -1.18 -4.70 12.30
C LEU A 72 -1.30 -4.04 13.67
N PHE A 73 -2.41 -3.34 13.94
CA PHE A 73 -2.64 -2.69 15.24
C PHE A 73 -2.73 -3.68 16.40
N GLU A 74 -3.32 -4.86 16.16
CA GLU A 74 -3.55 -5.87 17.21
C GLU A 74 -2.34 -6.78 17.47
N HIS A 75 -1.45 -6.96 16.48
CA HIS A 75 -0.38 -7.98 16.55
C HIS A 75 1.03 -7.37 16.54
N LEU A 76 1.21 -6.13 16.08
CA LEU A 76 2.52 -5.48 16.08
C LEU A 76 2.61 -4.43 17.17
N ARG A 77 3.67 -4.55 17.97
CA ARG A 77 4.07 -3.55 18.96
C ARG A 77 4.98 -2.50 18.32
N ASP A 78 4.43 -1.77 17.35
CA ASP A 78 5.08 -0.60 16.76
C ASP A 78 4.29 0.68 17.04
N ASP A 79 4.78 1.81 16.52
CA ASP A 79 4.27 3.13 16.88
C ASP A 79 3.29 3.68 15.85
N ARG A 80 2.68 2.80 15.05
CA ARG A 80 1.63 3.23 14.13
C ARG A 80 0.42 3.70 14.95
N PHE A 81 -0.05 4.92 14.65
CA PHE A 81 -1.14 5.60 15.35
C PHE A 81 -2.27 6.07 14.41
N GLN A 82 -2.12 5.87 13.10
CA GLN A 82 -3.13 6.25 12.10
C GLN A 82 -3.43 5.10 11.15
N PHE A 83 -4.68 5.10 10.68
CA PHE A 83 -5.12 4.28 9.56
C PHE A 83 -4.85 5.01 8.26
N ALA A 84 -4.20 4.31 7.33
CA ALA A 84 -4.01 4.81 5.98
C ALA A 84 -4.42 3.72 4.99
N VAL A 85 -5.27 4.08 4.05
CA VAL A 85 -5.59 3.25 2.89
C VAL A 85 -5.38 4.06 1.61
N PHE A 86 -4.76 3.46 0.62
CA PHE A 86 -4.38 4.13 -0.63
C PHE A 86 -4.24 3.13 -1.77
N PRO A 87 -4.38 3.54 -3.04
CA PRO A 87 -4.14 2.63 -4.17
C PRO A 87 -2.71 2.09 -4.14
N ASP A 88 -2.60 0.77 -4.09
CA ASP A 88 -1.34 0.08 -3.88
C ASP A 88 -1.16 -1.07 -4.88
N PHE A 89 -0.40 -0.78 -5.93
CA PHE A 89 0.02 -1.77 -6.92
C PHE A 89 1.47 -2.22 -6.73
N GLN A 90 2.06 -1.91 -5.56
CA GLN A 90 3.43 -2.28 -5.20
C GLN A 90 4.46 -1.92 -6.30
N ASN A 91 5.60 -2.61 -6.31
CA ASN A 91 6.75 -2.33 -7.18
C ASN A 91 6.52 -2.67 -8.67
N VAL A 92 5.34 -3.18 -9.05
CA VAL A 92 4.99 -3.45 -10.45
C VAL A 92 4.21 -2.31 -11.09
N ARG A 93 3.81 -1.30 -10.32
CA ARG A 93 3.08 -0.13 -10.80
C ARG A 93 3.86 0.60 -11.89
N GLU A 94 5.07 1.05 -11.54
CA GLU A 94 5.92 1.87 -12.39
C GLU A 94 6.34 1.07 -13.60
N ALA A 95 6.77 -0.18 -13.40
CA ALA A 95 7.11 -1.08 -14.50
C ALA A 95 5.97 -1.23 -15.50
N SER A 96 4.73 -1.44 -15.01
CA SER A 96 3.54 -1.50 -15.87
C SER A 96 3.27 -0.18 -16.59
N GLY A 97 3.43 0.95 -15.90
CA GLY A 97 3.26 2.28 -16.48
C GLY A 97 4.29 2.61 -17.56
N LEU A 98 5.48 2.00 -17.51
CA LEU A 98 6.53 2.11 -18.52
C LEU A 98 6.38 1.08 -19.67
N GLY A 99 5.32 0.26 -19.64
CA GLY A 99 5.01 -0.71 -20.70
C GLY A 99 5.47 -2.15 -20.44
N CYS A 100 5.99 -2.47 -19.25
CA CYS A 100 6.26 -3.87 -18.90
C CYS A 100 4.96 -4.65 -18.73
N LYS A 101 4.89 -5.85 -19.30
CA LYS A 101 3.82 -6.80 -19.02
C LYS A 101 3.99 -7.38 -17.61
N VAL A 102 2.97 -7.21 -16.77
CA VAL A 102 2.93 -7.79 -15.42
C VAL A 102 2.29 -9.16 -15.46
N VAL A 103 2.89 -10.12 -14.77
CA VAL A 103 2.42 -11.50 -14.61
C VAL A 103 2.15 -11.74 -13.13
N PHE A 104 0.96 -12.27 -12.84
CA PHE A 104 0.61 -12.76 -11.51
C PHE A 104 1.07 -14.22 -11.40
N ARG A 105 1.78 -14.50 -10.31
CA ARG A 105 2.33 -15.81 -9.96
C ARG A 105 2.08 -16.07 -8.49
N GLU A 106 2.36 -17.28 -8.02
CA GLU A 106 2.36 -17.55 -6.59
C GLU A 106 3.30 -16.57 -5.87
N GLY A 107 2.80 -15.93 -4.81
CA GLY A 107 3.48 -14.83 -4.15
C GLY A 107 3.40 -13.52 -4.95
N PHE A 108 4.53 -12.83 -5.11
CA PHE A 108 4.56 -11.45 -5.59
C PHE A 108 4.51 -11.33 -7.12
N PRO A 109 3.66 -10.43 -7.69
CA PRO A 109 3.60 -10.19 -9.12
C PRO A 109 4.92 -9.66 -9.65
N TRP A 110 5.24 -9.98 -10.91
CA TRP A 110 6.51 -9.57 -11.52
C TRP A 110 6.34 -9.19 -12.98
N ILE A 111 7.36 -8.58 -13.56
CA ILE A 111 7.39 -8.36 -15.00
C ILE A 111 7.68 -9.67 -15.73
N GLU A 112 7.08 -9.88 -16.90
CA GLU A 112 7.34 -11.06 -17.73
C GLU A 112 8.80 -11.12 -18.16
N LYS A 113 9.36 -9.97 -18.58
CA LYS A 113 10.75 -9.80 -19.00
C LYS A 113 11.15 -8.32 -18.97
N PRO A 114 12.47 -8.02 -18.88
CA PRO A 114 12.98 -6.66 -19.08
C PRO A 114 12.63 -6.12 -20.47
N ILE A 115 12.37 -4.81 -20.55
CA ILE A 115 12.02 -4.12 -21.81
C ILE A 115 13.14 -3.21 -22.34
N ILE A 116 14.26 -3.11 -21.62
CA ILE A 116 15.45 -2.34 -22.02
C ILE A 116 16.54 -3.34 -22.40
N LYS A 117 16.99 -3.27 -23.64
CA LYS A 117 18.12 -4.05 -24.18
C LYS A 117 19.18 -3.15 -24.77
N ASP A 118 18.76 -2.05 -25.41
CA ASP A 118 19.64 -1.07 -26.03
C ASP A 118 19.07 0.35 -25.94
N GLU A 119 19.79 1.32 -26.51
CA GLU A 119 19.43 2.74 -26.46
C GLU A 119 18.09 3.05 -27.13
N SER A 120 17.68 2.28 -28.15
CA SER A 120 16.41 2.50 -28.83
C SER A 120 15.21 2.27 -27.90
N ASP A 121 15.34 1.32 -26.96
CA ASP A 121 14.34 1.07 -25.93
C ASP A 121 14.23 2.24 -24.94
N ILE A 122 15.34 2.91 -24.63
CA ILE A 122 15.35 4.09 -23.76
C ILE A 122 14.58 5.23 -24.44
N ILE A 123 14.82 5.47 -25.72
CA ILE A 123 14.10 6.49 -26.51
C ILE A 123 12.60 6.19 -26.54
N ARG A 124 12.21 4.90 -26.65
CA ARG A 124 10.81 4.48 -26.59
C ARG A 124 10.18 4.78 -25.23
N ILE A 125 10.86 4.42 -24.13
CA ILE A 125 10.35 4.62 -22.76
C ILE A 125 10.21 6.11 -22.41
N LYS A 126 11.08 6.98 -22.93
CA LYS A 126 10.93 8.44 -22.76
C LYS A 126 9.60 8.99 -23.28
N LYS A 127 8.93 8.26 -24.19
CA LYS A 127 7.62 8.62 -24.75
C LYS A 127 6.45 7.99 -23.97
N ALA A 128 6.71 7.21 -22.91
CA ALA A 128 5.68 6.58 -22.13
C ALA A 128 4.83 7.63 -21.37
N ASP A 129 3.51 7.50 -21.44
CA ASP A 129 2.58 8.33 -20.67
C ASP A 129 2.02 7.51 -19.51
N MET A 130 2.71 7.59 -18.37
CA MET A 130 2.35 6.86 -17.16
C MET A 130 1.00 7.30 -16.56
N THR A 131 0.43 8.43 -17.02
CA THR A 131 -0.92 8.86 -16.59
C THR A 131 -2.02 8.07 -17.32
N ARG A 132 -1.69 7.45 -18.45
CA ARG A 132 -2.63 6.74 -19.33
C ARG A 132 -2.29 5.26 -19.54
N GLN A 133 -1.15 4.80 -19.06
CA GLN A 133 -0.66 3.44 -19.25
C GLN A 133 -0.59 2.62 -17.95
N GLY A 134 -0.80 1.31 -18.12
CA GLY A 134 -0.54 0.30 -17.10
C GLY A 134 -1.32 0.49 -15.79
N LEU A 135 -0.74 -0.04 -14.72
CA LEU A 135 -1.29 0.07 -13.36
C LEU A 135 -1.22 1.51 -12.81
N THR A 136 -0.26 2.32 -13.27
CA THR A 136 -0.17 3.74 -12.88
C THR A 136 -1.42 4.52 -13.27
N ALA A 137 -1.94 4.32 -14.49
CA ALA A 137 -3.18 4.96 -14.93
C ALA A 137 -4.41 4.55 -14.09
N LYS A 138 -4.39 3.34 -13.51
CA LYS A 138 -5.47 2.87 -12.63
C LYS A 138 -5.47 3.54 -11.26
N MET A 139 -4.36 4.16 -10.83
CA MET A 139 -4.24 4.80 -9.51
C MET A 139 -5.33 5.82 -9.25
N ILE A 140 -5.65 6.69 -10.23
CA ILE A 140 -6.66 7.74 -10.06
C ILE A 140 -8.05 7.13 -9.91
N TYR A 141 -8.38 6.12 -10.72
CA TYR A 141 -9.64 5.40 -10.60
C TYR A 141 -9.76 4.74 -9.22
N PHE A 142 -8.73 4.00 -8.80
CA PHE A 142 -8.71 3.36 -7.49
C PHE A 142 -8.83 4.38 -6.36
N TYR A 143 -8.08 5.49 -6.43
CA TYR A 143 -8.13 6.55 -5.44
C TYR A 143 -9.54 7.11 -5.29
N ARG A 144 -10.21 7.43 -6.40
CA ARG A 144 -11.56 7.99 -6.40
C ARG A 144 -12.57 7.03 -5.78
N GLU A 145 -12.52 5.76 -6.16
CA GLU A 145 -13.42 4.73 -5.60
C GLU A 145 -13.17 4.49 -4.11
N MET A 146 -11.90 4.36 -3.71
CA MET A 146 -11.52 4.18 -2.30
C MET A 146 -11.93 5.38 -1.45
N LYS A 147 -11.77 6.60 -1.98
CA LYS A 147 -12.21 7.83 -1.31
C LYS A 147 -13.73 7.91 -1.17
N ARG A 148 -14.49 7.44 -2.16
CA ARG A 148 -15.96 7.33 -2.06
C ARG A 148 -16.36 6.36 -0.97
N MET A 149 -15.72 5.18 -0.92
CA MET A 149 -15.96 4.18 0.13
C MET A 149 -15.62 4.69 1.53
N ALA A 150 -14.55 5.49 1.68
CA ALA A 150 -14.17 6.05 2.97
C ALA A 150 -15.12 7.15 3.50
N LYS A 151 -16.00 7.71 2.65
CA LYS A 151 -16.94 8.77 3.01
C LYS A 151 -18.37 8.29 3.29
N GLY A 152 -18.68 7.02 3.04
CA GLY A 152 -20.02 6.43 3.20
C GLY A 152 -20.05 5.25 4.16
#